data_AF-A0A379TGY0-F1
#
_entry.id   AF-A0A379TGY0-F1
#
_cell.length_a   1.000
_cell.length_b   1.000
_cell.length_c   1.000
_cell.angle_alpha   90.00
_cell.angle_beta   90.00
_cell.angle_gamma   90.00
#
_symmetry.space_group_name_H-M   'P 1'
#
loop_
_entity.id
_entity.type
_entity.pdbx_description
1 polymer ?
#
loop_
_entity_poly.entity_id
_entity_poly.type
_entity_poly.pdbx_seq_one_letter_code
_entity_poly.pdbx_strand_id
1 'polypeptide(L)'
;MALPDLYAQQVSLLLGETLHIPAINGVRNILSLSEDALIVERELEDEIETLHIPLPAVVAVSTDINSPQNPVDESDSRRGEKARPGLVCGGHRL
;
A
#
# COMPACT_ATOMS: atom_id res chain seq x y z
N MET A 1 -4.43 -16.95 12.19
CA MET A 1 -3.99 -17.20 10.81
C MET A 1 -4.64 -16.13 9.94
N ALA A 2 -3.96 -14.98 9.77
CA ALA A 2 -4.45 -13.93 8.88
C ALA A 2 -4.39 -14.47 7.46
N LEU A 3 -5.49 -14.41 6.71
CA LEU A 3 -5.50 -14.74 5.29
C LEU A 3 -4.43 -13.86 4.61
N PRO A 4 -3.31 -14.42 4.13
CA PRO A 4 -2.47 -13.69 3.20
C PRO A 4 -3.36 -13.39 1.99
N ASP A 5 -3.18 -12.22 1.39
CA ASP A 5 -3.64 -11.92 0.04
C ASP A 5 -3.08 -13.01 -0.89
N LEU A 6 -3.82 -14.11 -1.01
CA LEU A 6 -3.31 -15.38 -1.52
C LEU A 6 -3.30 -15.23 -3.05
N TYR A 7 -2.16 -14.77 -3.56
CA TYR A 7 -1.76 -14.82 -4.97
C TYR A 7 -2.35 -13.83 -5.95
N ALA A 8 -3.14 -12.83 -5.55
CA ALA A 8 -3.73 -11.98 -6.55
C ALA A 8 -2.74 -10.93 -7.08
N GLN A 9 -2.05 -10.15 -6.22
CA GLN A 9 -1.36 -8.92 -6.66
C GLN A 9 -2.26 -8.02 -7.56
N GLN A 10 -3.57 -8.27 -7.62
CA GLN A 10 -4.46 -7.76 -8.66
C GLN A 10 -5.13 -6.47 -8.21
N VAL A 11 -5.31 -6.27 -6.89
CA VAL A 11 -6.06 -5.13 -6.35
C VAL A 11 -5.38 -3.82 -6.74
N SER A 12 -4.08 -3.68 -6.48
CA SER A 12 -3.35 -2.45 -6.76
C SER A 12 -3.33 -2.11 -8.25
N LEU A 13 -3.12 -3.12 -9.11
CA LEU A 13 -3.11 -2.93 -10.56
C LEU A 13 -4.49 -2.54 -11.08
N LEU A 14 -5.55 -3.21 -10.63
CA LEU A 14 -6.92 -2.86 -11.00
C LEU A 14 -7.30 -1.46 -10.51
N LEU A 15 -6.88 -1.07 -9.30
CA LEU A 15 -7.10 0.28 -8.77
C LEU A 15 -6.36 1.33 -9.59
N GLY A 16 -5.10 1.08 -9.95
CA GLY A 16 -4.32 1.95 -10.84
C GLY A 16 -5.00 2.16 -12.18
N GLU A 17 -5.41 1.07 -12.83
CA GLU A 17 -6.16 1.11 -14.09
C GLU A 17 -7.47 1.88 -13.96
N THR A 18 -8.26 1.59 -12.92
CA THR A 18 -9.56 2.26 -12.69
C THR A 18 -9.40 3.77 -12.51
N LEU A 19 -8.33 4.18 -11.82
CA LEU A 19 -8.04 5.59 -11.51
C LEU A 19 -7.15 6.27 -12.56
N HIS A 20 -6.65 5.52 -13.55
CA HIS A 20 -5.69 5.99 -14.56
C HIS A 20 -4.41 6.58 -13.95
N ILE A 21 -3.88 5.95 -12.91
CA ILE A 21 -2.64 6.36 -12.22
C ILE A 21 -1.65 5.20 -12.16
N PRO A 22 -0.33 5.46 -12.09
CA PRO A 22 0.68 4.42 -11.92
C PRO A 22 0.35 3.51 -10.74
N ALA A 23 0.45 2.19 -10.95
CA ALA A 23 0.33 1.19 -9.90
C ALA A 23 1.48 0.20 -9.96
N ILE A 24 2.09 -0.05 -8.80
CA ILE A 24 3.22 -0.98 -8.67
C ILE A 24 3.01 -1.90 -7.46
N ASN A 25 3.47 -3.15 -7.59
CA ASN A 25 3.48 -4.15 -6.53
C ASN A 25 4.91 -4.55 -6.17
N GLY A 26 5.06 -5.18 -5.01
CA GLY A 26 6.33 -5.75 -4.58
C GLY A 26 7.37 -4.71 -4.22
N VAL A 27 6.94 -3.53 -3.80
CA VAL A 27 7.87 -2.49 -3.32
C VAL A 27 8.45 -2.95 -1.99
N ARG A 28 9.77 -3.13 -2.00
CA ARG A 28 10.54 -3.60 -0.85
C ARG A 28 11.15 -2.44 -0.06
N ASN A 29 11.42 -1.32 -0.72
CA ASN A 29 12.05 -0.18 -0.07
C ASN A 29 11.60 1.13 -0.74
N ILE A 30 11.49 2.20 0.05
CA ILE A 30 11.23 3.55 -0.45
C ILE A 30 12.51 4.37 -0.24
N LEU A 31 13.15 4.77 -1.32
CA LEU A 31 14.44 5.48 -1.29
C LEU A 31 14.25 6.98 -1.09
N SER A 32 13.29 7.57 -1.79
CA SER A 32 12.98 9.00 -1.67
C SER A 32 11.54 9.32 -2.09
N LEU A 33 11.03 10.42 -1.56
CA LEU A 33 9.73 11.01 -1.88
C LEU A 33 9.93 12.50 -2.16
N SER A 34 9.46 12.93 -3.32
CA SER A 34 9.38 14.33 -3.74
C SER A 34 7.90 14.73 -3.89
N GLU A 35 7.63 15.99 -4.26
CA GLU A 35 6.26 16.46 -4.49
C GLU A 35 5.57 15.76 -5.66
N ASP A 36 6.35 15.35 -6.66
CA ASP A 36 5.87 14.85 -7.95
C ASP A 36 6.31 13.40 -8.25
N ALA A 37 7.18 12.82 -7.43
CA ALA A 37 7.75 11.51 -7.69
C ALA A 37 8.10 10.71 -6.44
N LEU A 38 8.07 9.39 -6.61
CA LEU A 38 8.48 8.39 -5.63
C LEU A 38 9.59 7.53 -6.25
N ILE A 39 10.71 7.37 -5.54
CA ILE A 39 11.79 6.45 -5.94
C ILE A 39 11.75 5.24 -5.01
N VAL A 40 11.61 4.05 -5.59
CA VAL A 40 11.45 2.79 -4.85
C VAL A 40 12.38 1.70 -5.36
N GLU A 41 12.62 0.71 -4.52
CA GLU A 41 13.21 -0.57 -4.92
C GLU A 41 12.14 -1.65 -4.96
N ARG A 42 12.14 -2.41 -6.04
CA ARG A 42 11.31 -3.59 -6.23
C ARG A 42 12.21 -4.81 -6.35
N GLU A 43 11.85 -5.85 -5.62
CA GLU A 43 12.54 -7.14 -5.71
C GLU A 43 11.88 -8.00 -6.79
N LEU A 44 12.69 -8.42 -7.77
CA LEU A 44 12.36 -9.45 -8.75
C LEU A 44 13.02 -10.77 -8.32
N GLU A 45 12.85 -11.84 -9.10
CA GLU A 45 13.40 -13.16 -8.75
C GLU A 45 14.93 -13.15 -8.61
N ASP A 46 15.63 -12.43 -9.49
CA ASP A 46 17.10 -12.46 -9.57
C ASP A 46 17.76 -11.08 -9.36
N GLU A 47 16.98 -10.01 -9.24
CA GLU A 47 17.51 -8.64 -9.20
C GLU A 47 16.66 -7.65 -8.41
N ILE A 48 17.27 -6.51 -8.08
CA ILE A 48 16.59 -5.37 -7.45
C ILE A 48 16.52 -4.25 -8.49
N GLU A 49 15.30 -3.84 -8.81
CA GLU A 49 15.04 -2.76 -9.76
C GLU A 49 14.74 -1.46 -8.99
N THR A 50 15.41 -0.37 -9.37
CA THR A 50 15.08 0.97 -8.87
C THR A 50 14.15 1.67 -9.84
N LEU A 51 12.96 2.06 -9.37
CA LEU A 51 11.91 2.65 -10.18
C LEU A 51 11.63 4.09 -9.77
N HIS A 52 11.45 4.95 -10.78
CA HIS A 52 10.98 6.32 -10.61
C HIS A 52 9.51 6.42 -11.02
N ILE A 53 8.63 6.72 -10.06
CA ILE A 53 7.18 6.65 -10.23
C ILE A 53 6.59 8.04 -10.06
N PRO A 54 5.90 8.61 -11.06
CA PRO A 54 5.26 9.91 -10.92
C PRO A 54 4.04 9.82 -9.99
N LEU A 55 3.80 10.87 -9.20
CA LEU A 55 2.64 10.99 -8.31
C LEU A 55 1.47 11.66 -9.03
N PRO A 56 0.21 11.29 -8.71
CA PRO A 56 -0.20 10.29 -7.72
C PRO A 56 0.01 8.84 -8.19
N ALA A 57 0.28 7.91 -7.27
CA ALA A 57 0.50 6.49 -7.58
C ALA A 57 -0.08 5.55 -6.50
N VAL A 58 -0.44 4.33 -6.91
CA VAL A 58 -0.80 3.23 -6.00
C VAL A 58 0.42 2.33 -5.79
N VAL A 59 0.74 2.06 -4.53
CA VAL A 59 1.91 1.25 -4.17
C VAL A 59 1.50 0.11 -3.25
N ALA A 60 1.77 -1.12 -3.66
CA ALA A 60 1.65 -2.32 -2.84
C ALA A 60 3.04 -2.76 -2.36
N VAL A 61 3.18 -2.87 -1.05
CA VAL A 61 4.45 -3.11 -0.38
C VAL A 61 4.61 -4.57 0.02
N SER A 62 5.86 -5.05 0.00
CA SER A 62 6.22 -6.35 0.52
C SER A 62 6.23 -6.35 2.06
N THR A 63 6.06 -7.52 2.67
CA THR A 63 5.93 -7.68 4.13
C THR A 63 7.18 -7.27 4.90
N ASP A 64 8.34 -7.25 4.24
CA ASP A 64 9.64 -6.93 4.80
C ASP A 64 10.02 -5.45 4.65
N ILE A 65 9.16 -4.60 4.06
CA ILE A 65 9.46 -3.17 3.85
C ILE A 65 9.81 -2.42 5.14
N ASN A 66 9.19 -2.82 6.26
CA ASN A 66 9.55 -2.33 7.58
C ASN A 66 9.19 -3.36 8.64
N SER A 67 9.79 -3.19 9.82
CA SER A 67 9.29 -3.83 11.03
C SER A 67 8.25 -2.90 11.67
N PRO A 68 6.96 -3.27 11.71
CA PRO A 68 5.94 -2.41 12.29
C PRO A 68 6.25 -2.20 13.77
N GLN A 69 6.23 -0.94 14.21
CA GLN A 69 6.40 -0.62 15.62
C GLN A 69 5.19 -1.13 16.41
N ASN A 70 5.42 -1.78 17.55
CA ASN A 70 4.34 -2.16 18.45
C ASN A 70 3.69 -0.88 18.98
N PRO A 71 2.37 -0.69 18.84
CA PRO A 71 1.70 0.45 19.42
C PRO A 71 1.89 0.44 20.94
N VAL A 72 2.20 1.60 21.50
CA VAL A 72 2.12 1.87 22.94
C VAL A 72 0.71 2.39 23.25
N ASP A 73 0.21 2.18 24.47
CA ASP A 73 -1.19 2.35 24.87
C ASP A 73 -1.88 3.66 24.41
N GLU A 74 -1.11 4.75 24.21
CA GLU A 74 -1.65 6.04 23.76
C GLU A 74 -2.15 6.05 22.31
N SER A 75 -1.44 5.40 21.37
CA SER A 75 -1.89 5.33 19.98
C SER A 75 -3.08 4.39 19.81
N ASP A 76 -3.18 3.35 20.64
CA ASP A 76 -4.34 2.45 20.69
C ASP A 76 -5.59 3.14 21.24
N SER A 77 -5.44 3.96 22.29
CA SER A 77 -6.54 4.74 22.85
C SER A 77 -7.14 5.71 21.82
N ARG A 78 -6.30 6.33 20.97
CA ARG A 78 -6.77 7.24 19.90
C ARG A 78 -7.32 6.51 18.66
N ARG A 79 -7.09 5.19 18.52
CA ARG A 79 -7.57 4.39 17.37
C ARG A 79 -9.09 4.19 17.35
N GLY A 80 -9.73 4.27 18.52
CA GLY A 80 -11.19 4.31 18.67
C GLY A 80 -11.80 5.65 18.27
N GLU A 81 -11.08 6.75 18.49
CA GLU A 81 -11.53 8.13 18.29
C GLU A 81 -11.40 8.61 16.82
N LYS A 82 -10.52 7.98 16.03
CA LYS A 82 -10.32 8.33 14.62
C LYS A 82 -11.64 8.12 13.86
N ALA A 83 -12.23 9.23 13.38
CA ALA A 83 -13.44 9.21 12.58
C ALA A 83 -13.30 8.19 11.44
N ARG A 84 -14.16 7.17 11.47
CA ARG A 84 -14.27 6.19 10.39
C ARG A 84 -15.48 6.62 9.56
N PRO A 85 -15.28 7.40 8.49
CA PRO A 85 -16.39 7.70 7.59
C PRO A 85 -16.97 6.35 7.13
N GLY A 86 -18.22 6.10 7.51
CA GLY A 86 -18.91 4.88 7.11
C GLY A 86 -19.15 4.94 5.60
N LEU A 87 -18.42 4.11 4.86
CA LEU A 87 -18.67 3.94 3.44
C LEU A 87 -19.70 2.82 3.27
N VAL A 88 -20.85 3.14 2.68
CA VAL A 88 -21.85 2.13 2.31
C VAL A 88 -21.60 1.74 0.86
N CYS A 89 -21.25 0.48 0.62
CA CYS A 89 -21.21 -0.06 -0.74
C CYS A 89 -22.65 -0.32 -1.21
N GLY A 90 -23.16 0.51 -2.11
CA GLY A 90 -24.31 0.16 -2.97
C GLY A 90 -25.60 -0.32 -2.30
N GLY A 91 -25.93 0.12 -1.07
CA GLY A 91 -27.28 -0.06 -0.49
C GLY A 91 -27.67 -1.47 -0.04
N HIS A 92 -26.80 -2.48 -0.14
CA HIS A 92 -27.08 -3.81 0.39
C HIS A 92 -26.24 -4.10 1.63
N ARG A 93 -26.93 -4.43 2.72
CA ARG A 93 -26.30 -5.00 3.93
C ARG A 93 -25.67 -6.33 3.53
N LEU A 94 -24.37 -6.45 3.78
CA LEU A 94 -23.73 -7.75 3.95
C LEU A 94 -24.26 -8.42 5.22
#